data_AF-A0A0N7JFK7-F1
#
_entry.id   AF-A0A0N7JFK7-F1
#
_cell.length_a   1.000
_cell.length_b   1.000
_cell.length_c   1.000
_cell.angle_alpha   90.00
_cell.angle_beta   90.00
_cell.angle_gamma   90.00
#
_symmetry.space_group_name_H-M   'P 1'
#
loop_
_entity.id
_entity.type
_entity.pdbx_description
1 polymer ?
#
loop_
_entity_poly.entity_id
_entity_poly.type
_entity_poly.pdbx_seq_one_letter_code
_entity_poly.pdbx_strand_id
1 'polypeptide(L)'
;MKYLKTGKQISMIFLFFFVSMLTSRASVSFNEYMIYPQYLVSGSLRVVNPSVKTPFEFDLSVSRPIDSNGSFADGAFSATLMMKPYSYCSGCRTEEIAVSKTRSILNADWVQNKVALGFMYFHIDAELPVGAKGGALFLRVTYYNTDQNKILTEDKFYGSTVVNYVPPVIPQLVLQIFSLIP
;
A
#
# COMPACT_ATOMS: atom_id res chain seq x y z
N MET A 1 -51.74 34.15 -3.21
CA MET A 1 -50.30 34.36 -3.53
C MET A 1 -49.30 33.95 -2.43
N LYS A 2 -49.70 33.31 -1.31
CA LYS A 2 -48.74 32.85 -0.27
C LYS A 2 -48.09 31.49 -0.56
N TYR A 3 -48.77 30.59 -1.27
CA TYR A 3 -48.30 29.22 -1.53
C TYR A 3 -47.16 29.10 -2.55
N LEU A 4 -46.99 30.08 -3.45
CA LEU A 4 -45.89 30.12 -4.43
C LEU A 4 -44.52 30.43 -3.80
N LYS A 5 -44.49 31.08 -2.62
CA LYS A 5 -43.24 31.40 -1.91
C LYS A 5 -42.70 30.17 -1.16
N THR A 6 -43.58 29.40 -0.53
CA THR A 6 -43.21 28.22 0.27
C THR A 6 -42.70 27.07 -0.60
N GLY A 7 -43.30 26.85 -1.79
CA GLY A 7 -42.84 25.81 -2.72
C GLY A 7 -41.43 26.05 -3.29
N LYS A 8 -41.08 27.32 -3.55
CA LYS A 8 -39.72 27.71 -3.99
C LYS A 8 -38.67 27.47 -2.91
N GLN A 9 -39.00 27.72 -1.64
CA GLN A 9 -38.08 27.48 -0.52
C GLN A 9 -37.84 25.98 -0.28
N ILE A 10 -38.90 25.16 -0.35
CA ILE A 10 -38.78 23.70 -0.22
C ILE A 10 -37.97 23.12 -1.39
N SER A 11 -38.20 23.58 -2.62
CA SER A 11 -37.43 23.17 -3.80
C SER A 11 -35.96 23.56 -3.70
N MET A 12 -35.62 24.75 -3.18
CA MET A 12 -34.23 25.16 -2.96
C MET A 12 -33.54 24.33 -1.88
N ILE A 13 -34.23 23.96 -0.81
CA ILE A 13 -33.66 23.09 0.25
C ILE A 13 -33.38 21.69 -0.32
N PHE A 14 -34.32 21.11 -1.08
CA PHE A 14 -34.09 19.82 -1.74
C PHE A 14 -32.95 19.87 -2.77
N LEU A 15 -32.82 20.97 -3.52
CA LEU A 15 -31.69 21.18 -4.44
C LEU A 15 -30.38 21.27 -3.67
N PHE A 16 -30.33 21.97 -2.53
CA PHE A 16 -29.15 22.04 -1.66
C PHE A 16 -28.79 20.66 -1.09
N PHE A 17 -29.76 19.84 -0.70
CA PHE A 17 -29.52 18.47 -0.25
C PHE A 17 -28.99 17.57 -1.38
N PHE A 18 -29.53 17.69 -2.59
CA PHE A 18 -29.04 16.93 -3.76
C PHE A 18 -27.64 17.35 -4.19
N VAL A 19 -27.31 18.64 -4.15
CA VAL A 19 -25.96 19.15 -4.47
C VAL A 19 -24.94 18.73 -3.42
N SER A 20 -25.32 18.73 -2.13
CA SER A 20 -24.46 18.26 -1.03
C SER A 20 -24.21 16.75 -1.05
N MET A 21 -25.13 15.95 -1.61
CA MET A 21 -24.96 14.50 -1.73
C MET A 21 -23.98 14.08 -2.85
N LEU A 22 -23.68 14.99 -3.79
CA LEU A 22 -22.79 14.72 -4.93
C LEU A 22 -21.31 15.01 -4.65
N THR A 23 -20.97 15.55 -3.48
CA THR A 23 -19.58 15.94 -3.15
C THR A 23 -18.81 14.90 -2.35
N SER A 24 -19.30 13.66 -2.28
CA SER A 24 -18.53 12.56 -1.68
C SER A 24 -17.55 11.98 -2.71
N ARG A 25 -16.30 12.43 -2.64
CA ARG A 25 -15.20 11.94 -3.46
C ARG A 25 -13.94 11.91 -2.60
N ALA A 26 -13.80 10.89 -1.75
CA ALA A 26 -12.46 10.37 -1.48
C ALA A 26 -12.10 9.49 -2.69
N SER A 27 -11.18 9.97 -3.53
CA SER A 27 -11.05 9.55 -4.93
C SER A 27 -9.64 9.06 -5.29
N VAL A 28 -8.71 9.01 -4.35
CA VAL A 28 -7.43 8.32 -4.53
C VAL A 28 -7.66 6.81 -4.49
N SER A 29 -7.44 6.15 -5.62
CA SER A 29 -7.44 4.69 -5.75
C SER A 29 -6.01 4.17 -5.63
N PHE A 30 -5.81 3.28 -4.66
CA PHE A 30 -4.62 2.44 -4.59
C PHE A 30 -4.83 1.29 -5.56
N ASN A 31 -3.97 1.20 -6.56
CA ASN A 31 -4.14 0.21 -7.61
C ASN A 31 -3.41 -1.08 -7.23
N GLU A 32 -2.13 -0.96 -6.90
CA GLU A 32 -1.27 -2.09 -6.55
C GLU A 32 0.04 -1.61 -5.91
N TYR A 33 0.73 -2.55 -5.27
CA TYR A 33 2.16 -2.45 -5.02
C TYR A 33 2.85 -3.65 -5.69
N MET A 34 4.06 -3.46 -6.19
CA MET A 34 4.82 -4.50 -6.87
C MET A 34 6.23 -4.58 -6.32
N ILE A 35 6.59 -5.74 -5.74
CA ILE A 35 7.98 -6.01 -5.34
C ILE A 35 8.79 -6.35 -6.57
N TYR A 36 10.00 -5.80 -6.65
CA TYR A 36 10.84 -6.03 -7.82
C TYR A 36 11.25 -7.52 -7.94
N PRO A 37 11.28 -8.09 -9.16
CA PRO A 37 11.51 -9.53 -9.36
C PRO A 37 12.82 -10.07 -8.76
N GLN A 38 13.88 -9.27 -8.68
CA GLN A 38 15.16 -9.71 -8.11
C GLN A 38 15.07 -10.09 -6.62
N TYR A 39 14.06 -9.61 -5.90
CA TYR A 39 13.84 -9.95 -4.50
C TYR A 39 12.91 -11.17 -4.35
N LEU A 40 12.33 -11.68 -5.43
CA LEU A 40 11.38 -12.78 -5.42
C LEU A 40 12.03 -14.11 -5.81
N VAL A 41 11.63 -15.18 -5.12
CA VAL A 41 11.92 -16.58 -5.48
C VAL A 41 10.60 -17.32 -5.48
N SER A 42 10.22 -17.87 -6.64
CA SER A 42 8.92 -18.56 -6.83
C SER A 42 7.72 -17.72 -6.38
N GLY A 43 7.73 -16.42 -6.69
CA GLY A 43 6.66 -15.47 -6.35
C GLY A 43 6.62 -15.03 -4.87
N SER A 44 7.60 -15.43 -4.07
CA SER A 44 7.69 -15.08 -2.65
C SER A 44 8.92 -14.22 -2.37
N LEU A 45 8.82 -13.28 -1.43
CA LEU A 45 9.94 -12.45 -1.03
C LEU A 45 11.01 -13.32 -0.35
N ARG A 46 12.23 -13.29 -0.90
CA ARG A 46 13.35 -14.15 -0.48
C ARG A 46 14.04 -13.59 0.75
N VAL A 47 14.04 -14.36 1.85
CA VAL A 47 14.93 -14.11 3.00
C VAL A 47 16.13 -15.06 2.92
N VAL A 48 17.34 -14.51 2.75
CA VAL A 48 18.58 -15.30 2.65
C VAL A 48 19.15 -15.65 4.02
N ASN A 49 19.10 -14.70 4.95
CA ASN A 49 19.61 -14.88 6.31
C ASN A 49 18.65 -14.22 7.30
N PRO A 50 17.90 -15.00 8.10
CA PRO A 50 16.90 -14.46 9.02
C PRO A 50 17.55 -13.79 10.23
N SER A 51 18.86 -13.94 10.45
CA SER A 51 19.59 -13.27 11.54
C SER A 51 19.90 -11.80 11.24
N VAL A 52 19.66 -11.34 10.01
CA VAL A 52 19.85 -9.95 9.61
C VAL A 52 18.58 -9.40 8.96
N LYS A 53 18.49 -8.07 8.95
CA LYS A 53 17.47 -7.36 8.18
C LYS A 53 17.60 -7.67 6.69
N THR A 54 16.48 -7.87 6.01
CA THR A 54 16.46 -8.17 4.57
C THR A 54 15.91 -6.97 3.81
N PRO A 55 16.76 -6.16 3.15
CA PRO A 55 16.32 -5.03 2.36
C PRO A 55 15.68 -5.49 1.05
N PHE A 56 14.67 -4.75 0.58
CA PHE A 56 14.04 -4.93 -0.72
C PHE A 56 13.40 -3.62 -1.18
N GLU A 57 13.06 -3.54 -2.46
CA GLU A 57 12.41 -2.38 -3.06
C GLU A 57 11.06 -2.80 -3.64
N PHE A 58 10.12 -1.86 -3.66
CA PHE A 58 8.83 -2.03 -4.30
C PHE A 58 8.34 -0.72 -4.93
N ASP A 59 7.53 -0.85 -5.97
CA ASP A 59 6.80 0.27 -6.54
C ASP A 59 5.38 0.33 -5.96
N LEU A 60 4.95 1.53 -5.60
CA LEU A 60 3.58 1.83 -5.22
C LEU A 60 2.89 2.55 -6.38
N SER A 61 1.82 1.95 -6.91
CA SER A 61 0.96 2.56 -7.92
C SER A 61 -0.28 3.18 -7.28
N VAL A 62 -0.47 4.47 -7.54
CA VAL A 62 -1.66 5.20 -7.11
C VAL A 62 -2.26 5.98 -8.27
N SER A 63 -3.58 6.09 -8.27
CA SER A 63 -4.30 6.93 -9.21
C SER A 63 -5.30 7.81 -8.49
N ARG A 64 -5.65 8.93 -9.12
CA ARG A 64 -6.74 9.78 -8.66
C ARG A 64 -7.36 10.55 -9.82
N PRO A 65 -8.65 10.91 -9.73
CA PRO A 65 -9.27 11.75 -10.72
C PRO A 65 -8.68 13.17 -10.68
N ILE A 66 -8.58 13.76 -11.86
CA ILE A 66 -8.28 15.18 -12.06
C ILE A 66 -9.60 15.88 -12.31
N ASP A 67 -9.83 16.99 -11.62
CA ASP A 67 -11.02 17.80 -11.83
C ASP A 67 -10.95 18.56 -13.15
N SER A 68 -12.11 18.96 -13.69
CA SER A 68 -12.20 19.68 -14.98
C SER A 68 -11.38 20.98 -15.06
N ASN A 69 -11.06 21.58 -13.90
CA ASN A 69 -10.22 22.77 -13.77
C ASN A 69 -8.71 22.45 -13.63
N GLY A 70 -8.31 21.18 -13.77
CA GLY A 70 -6.94 20.72 -13.58
C GLY A 70 -6.49 20.65 -12.11
N SER A 71 -7.40 20.84 -11.15
CA SER A 71 -7.10 20.65 -9.73
C SER A 71 -7.41 19.23 -9.28
N PHE A 72 -7.23 19.00 -7.99
CA PHE A 72 -7.57 17.72 -7.37
C PHE A 72 -8.45 17.94 -6.15
N ALA A 73 -9.47 17.10 -5.99
CA ALA A 73 -10.43 17.17 -4.90
C ALA A 73 -9.83 16.77 -3.53
N ASP A 74 -8.89 15.83 -3.53
CA ASP A 74 -8.37 15.21 -2.30
C ASP A 74 -7.12 15.89 -1.73
N GLY A 75 -7.01 15.86 -0.40
CA GLY A 75 -5.83 16.25 0.35
C GLY A 75 -4.70 15.21 0.33
N ALA A 76 -3.65 15.49 1.12
CA ALA A 76 -2.54 14.57 1.29
C ALA A 76 -2.99 13.24 1.93
N PHE A 77 -2.32 12.15 1.56
CA PHE A 77 -2.49 10.83 2.17
C PHE A 77 -1.13 10.20 2.42
N SER A 78 -1.10 9.10 3.17
CA SER A 78 0.12 8.34 3.41
C SER A 78 -0.07 6.86 3.20
N ALA A 79 1.02 6.20 2.82
CA ALA A 79 1.08 4.77 2.62
C ALA A 79 2.32 4.18 3.30
N THR A 80 2.14 3.03 3.94
CA THR A 80 3.21 2.27 4.59
C THR A 80 3.03 0.80 4.25
N LEU A 81 4.10 0.15 3.81
CA LEU A 81 4.10 -1.29 3.63
C LEU A 81 4.25 -1.95 5.01
N MET A 82 3.31 -2.85 5.30
CA MET A 82 3.23 -3.58 6.57
C MET A 82 3.43 -5.07 6.32
N MET A 83 3.94 -5.76 7.32
CA MET A 83 4.04 -7.21 7.36
C MET A 83 3.22 -7.75 8.52
N LYS A 84 2.44 -8.79 8.24
CA LYS A 84 1.83 -9.64 9.26
C LYS A 84 2.62 -10.96 9.32
N PRO A 85 3.43 -11.20 10.35
CA PRO A 85 4.17 -12.46 10.46
C PRO A 85 3.20 -13.64 10.61
N TYR A 86 3.60 -14.83 10.14
CA TYR A 86 2.85 -16.05 10.47
C TYR A 86 3.10 -16.43 11.93
N SER A 87 2.06 -16.39 12.76
CA SER A 87 2.13 -16.93 14.12
C SER A 87 1.94 -18.43 14.11
N TYR A 88 2.84 -19.15 14.79
CA TYR A 88 2.71 -20.59 15.05
C TYR A 88 1.83 -20.90 16.28
N CYS A 89 1.41 -19.88 17.04
CA CYS A 89 0.48 -20.05 18.16
C CYS A 89 -0.92 -19.52 17.81
N SER A 90 -1.91 -20.41 17.87
CA SER A 90 -3.33 -20.09 17.71
C SER A 90 -3.82 -19.29 18.92
N GLY A 91 -3.78 -17.95 18.83
CA GLY A 91 -4.24 -17.04 19.89
C GLY A 91 -3.29 -15.90 20.20
N CYS A 92 -2.03 -16.00 19.77
CA CYS A 92 -1.11 -14.86 19.83
C CYS A 92 -1.53 -13.83 18.78
N ARG A 93 -1.81 -12.60 19.21
CA ARG A 93 -1.87 -11.47 18.27
C ARG A 93 -0.47 -11.29 17.70
N THR A 94 -0.30 -11.61 16.43
CA THR A 94 0.93 -11.28 15.72
C THR A 94 0.87 -9.79 15.43
N GLU A 95 1.74 -9.03 16.08
CA GLU A 95 1.84 -7.60 15.83
C GLU A 95 2.22 -7.37 14.36
N GLU A 96 1.54 -6.42 13.74
CA GLU A 96 1.84 -5.99 12.38
C GLU A 96 3.04 -5.05 12.44
N ILE A 97 4.02 -5.31 11.58
CA ILE A 97 5.31 -4.63 11.61
C ILE A 97 5.41 -3.77 10.37
N ALA A 98 5.71 -2.49 10.54
CA ALA A 98 6.03 -1.62 9.41
C ALA A 98 7.36 -2.08 8.80
N VAL A 99 7.36 -2.38 7.51
CA VAL A 99 8.55 -2.80 6.75
C VAL A 99 9.05 -1.70 5.81
N SER A 100 8.27 -0.65 5.56
CA SER A 100 8.76 0.55 4.88
C SER A 100 8.64 1.77 5.78
N LYS A 101 9.34 2.85 5.42
CA LYS A 101 9.00 4.18 5.94
C LYS A 101 7.63 4.60 5.39
N THR A 102 6.89 5.37 6.18
CA THR A 102 5.65 5.99 5.74
C THR A 102 5.94 7.00 4.63
N ARG A 103 5.37 6.80 3.44
CA ARG A 103 5.42 7.74 2.33
C ARG A 103 4.21 8.66 2.43
N SER A 104 4.45 9.94 2.68
CA SER A 104 3.42 10.98 2.49
C SER A 104 3.35 11.34 1.01
N ILE A 105 2.14 11.37 0.46
CA ILE A 105 1.85 11.73 -0.91
C ILE A 105 1.00 13.00 -0.87
N LEU A 106 1.59 14.08 -1.36
CA LEU A 106 1.06 15.44 -1.33
C LEU A 106 0.54 15.83 -2.71
N ASN A 107 -0.26 16.89 -2.79
CA ASN A 107 -0.74 17.42 -4.06
C ASN A 107 0.40 17.80 -5.02
N ALA A 108 1.55 18.21 -4.49
CA ALA A 108 2.73 18.54 -5.28
C ALA A 108 3.33 17.32 -6.00
N ASP A 109 3.19 16.11 -5.44
CA ASP A 109 3.69 14.89 -6.10
C ASP A 109 2.92 14.58 -7.40
N TRP A 110 1.70 15.10 -7.55
CA TRP A 110 0.85 14.88 -8.73
C TRP A 110 1.06 15.92 -9.84
N VAL A 111 2.04 16.82 -9.68
CA VAL A 111 2.29 17.89 -10.65
C VAL A 111 3.69 17.72 -11.23
N GLN A 112 3.76 17.39 -12.52
CA GLN A 112 5.02 17.32 -13.25
C GLN A 112 5.00 18.36 -14.37
N ASN A 113 6.02 19.22 -14.43
CA ASN A 113 6.10 20.29 -15.44
C ASN A 113 4.83 21.18 -15.51
N LYS A 114 4.21 21.45 -14.36
CA LYS A 114 2.93 22.19 -14.22
C LYS A 114 1.70 21.48 -14.83
N VAL A 115 1.81 20.20 -15.14
CA VAL A 115 0.71 19.36 -15.62
C VAL A 115 0.26 18.45 -14.48
N ALA A 116 -1.05 18.42 -14.23
CA ALA A 116 -1.65 17.49 -13.29
C ALA A 116 -1.64 16.07 -13.86
N LEU A 117 -1.17 15.11 -13.06
CA LEU A 117 -1.13 13.70 -13.40
C LEU A 117 -2.24 12.96 -12.63
N GLY A 118 -2.92 12.03 -13.31
CA GLY A 118 -3.96 11.19 -12.71
C GLY A 118 -3.42 9.87 -12.16
N PHE A 119 -2.13 9.61 -12.39
CA PHE A 119 -1.46 8.36 -12.05
C PHE A 119 -0.01 8.63 -11.67
N MET A 120 0.48 7.98 -10.61
CA MET A 120 1.87 8.08 -10.14
C MET A 120 2.42 6.73 -9.71
N TYR A 121 3.73 6.55 -9.90
CA TYR A 121 4.52 5.45 -9.35
C TYR A 121 5.51 6.02 -8.32
N PHE A 122 5.60 5.40 -7.16
CA PHE A 122 6.59 5.73 -6.14
C PHE A 122 7.49 4.53 -5.88
N HIS A 123 8.79 4.73 -6.10
CA HIS A 123 9.81 3.77 -5.70
C HIS A 123 10.09 3.92 -4.20
N ILE A 124 9.96 2.84 -3.43
CA ILE A 124 10.06 2.87 -1.97
C ILE A 124 10.97 1.73 -1.47
N ASP A 125 11.95 2.11 -0.66
CA ASP A 125 12.79 1.18 0.09
C ASP A 125 12.03 0.54 1.25
N ALA A 126 12.22 -0.76 1.43
CA ALA A 126 11.66 -1.53 2.53
C ALA A 126 12.67 -2.54 3.10
N GLU A 127 12.38 -3.02 4.30
CA GLU A 127 13.26 -3.91 5.04
C GLU A 127 12.43 -4.84 5.92
N LEU A 128 12.63 -6.15 5.74
CA LEU A 128 12.05 -7.14 6.65
C LEU A 128 12.85 -7.16 7.97
N PRO A 129 12.16 -7.31 9.11
CA PRO A 129 12.82 -7.37 10.42
C PRO A 129 13.64 -8.66 10.58
N VAL A 130 14.60 -8.62 11.51
CA VAL A 130 15.33 -9.81 11.96
C VAL A 130 14.32 -10.86 12.46
N GLY A 131 14.53 -12.12 12.07
CA GLY A 131 13.68 -13.24 12.44
C GLY A 131 12.47 -13.44 11.52
N ALA A 132 12.30 -12.63 10.47
CA ALA A 132 11.29 -12.85 9.44
C ALA A 132 11.52 -14.21 8.75
N LYS A 133 10.62 -15.16 8.99
CA LYS A 133 10.63 -16.51 8.37
C LYS A 133 9.39 -16.81 7.55
N GLY A 134 8.37 -15.97 7.67
CA GLY A 134 7.04 -16.21 7.12
C GLY A 134 6.11 -15.03 7.43
N GLY A 135 5.25 -14.68 6.48
CA GLY A 135 4.20 -13.69 6.69
C GLY A 135 3.55 -13.22 5.39
N ALA A 136 2.60 -12.31 5.52
CA ALA A 136 1.96 -11.63 4.39
C ALA A 136 2.25 -10.13 4.43
N LEU A 137 2.53 -9.56 3.27
CA LEU A 137 2.67 -8.11 3.10
C LEU A 137 1.33 -7.48 2.71
N PHE A 138 1.08 -6.30 3.22
CA PHE A 138 -0.11 -5.50 2.89
C PHE A 138 0.20 -4.02 3.01
N LEU A 139 -0.55 -3.19 2.30
CA LEU A 139 -0.39 -1.75 2.34
C LEU A 139 -1.34 -1.16 3.38
N ARG A 140 -0.81 -0.40 4.34
CA ARG A 140 -1.61 0.44 5.23
C ARG A 140 -1.64 1.85 4.71
N VAL A 141 -2.85 2.36 4.50
CA VAL A 141 -3.08 3.69 3.96
C VAL A 141 -3.79 4.53 5.00
N THR A 142 -3.33 5.76 5.21
CA THR A 142 -4.03 6.75 6.01
C THR A 142 -4.39 7.95 5.16
N TYR A 143 -5.66 8.35 5.16
CA TYR A 143 -6.16 9.47 4.37
C TYR A 143 -7.28 10.21 5.10
N TYR A 144 -7.48 11.48 4.77
CA TYR A 144 -8.61 12.24 5.28
C TYR A 144 -9.83 11.98 4.40
N ASN A 145 -10.88 11.40 4.96
CA ASN A 145 -12.14 11.15 4.28
C ASN A 145 -13.07 12.36 4.50
N THR A 146 -13.36 13.07 3.42
CA THR A 146 -14.22 14.27 3.41
C THR A 146 -15.66 13.97 3.80
N ASP A 147 -16.16 12.79 3.47
CA ASP A 147 -17.57 12.39 3.64
C ASP A 147 -17.87 12.15 5.12
N GLN A 148 -16.90 11.58 5.82
CA GLN A 148 -16.97 11.29 7.24
C GLN A 148 -16.28 12.38 8.08
N ASN A 149 -15.70 13.39 7.44
CA ASN A 149 -14.92 14.46 8.06
C ASN A 149 -13.90 13.93 9.10
N LYS A 150 -13.16 12.87 8.75
CA LYS A 150 -12.19 12.24 9.66
C LYS A 150 -11.06 11.53 8.93
N ILE A 151 -9.97 11.31 9.64
CA ILE A 151 -8.87 10.48 9.16
C ILE A 151 -9.29 9.01 9.24
N LEU A 152 -9.15 8.29 8.13
CA LEU A 152 -9.33 6.85 8.01
C LEU A 152 -8.00 6.17 7.80
N THR A 153 -7.88 4.96 8.33
CA THR A 153 -6.78 4.04 8.04
C THR A 153 -7.36 2.75 7.49
N GLU A 154 -6.88 2.32 6.33
CA GLU A 154 -7.32 1.11 5.65
C GLU A 154 -6.13 0.21 5.31
N ASP A 155 -6.35 -1.09 5.48
CA ASP A 155 -5.39 -2.12 5.09
C ASP A 155 -5.82 -2.74 3.76
N LYS A 156 -4.94 -2.72 2.77
CA LYS A 156 -5.18 -3.25 1.43
C LYS A 156 -4.24 -4.42 1.13
N PHE A 157 -4.84 -5.55 0.79
CA PHE A 157 -4.14 -6.76 0.37
C PHE A 157 -4.16 -6.84 -1.16
N TYR A 158 -3.05 -6.49 -1.81
CA TYR A 158 -2.88 -6.59 -3.27
C TYR A 158 -1.97 -7.76 -3.58
N GLY A 159 -2.58 -8.90 -3.93
CA GLY A 159 -1.88 -10.18 -4.05
C GLY A 159 -1.37 -10.67 -2.69
N SER A 160 -1.43 -11.98 -2.46
CA SER A 160 -0.78 -12.55 -1.28
C SER A 160 0.73 -12.59 -1.52
N THR A 161 1.42 -11.47 -1.39
CA THR A 161 2.88 -11.51 -1.39
C THR A 161 3.33 -12.15 -0.10
N VAL A 162 3.72 -13.43 -0.20
CA VAL A 162 4.18 -14.23 0.92
C VAL A 162 5.67 -14.01 1.12
N VAL A 163 6.07 -13.77 2.35
CA VAL A 163 7.48 -13.79 2.75
C VAL A 163 7.87 -15.22 3.01
N ASN A 164 8.88 -15.74 2.30
CA ASN A 164 9.36 -17.10 2.50
C ASN A 164 10.88 -17.11 2.74
N TYR A 165 11.28 -17.80 3.80
CA TYR A 165 12.69 -18.10 4.02
C TYR A 165 13.15 -19.19 3.06
N VAL A 166 14.19 -18.90 2.28
CA VAL A 166 14.83 -19.87 1.40
C VAL A 166 16.26 -20.06 1.90
N PRO A 167 16.58 -21.20 2.54
CA PRO A 167 17.93 -21.44 3.04
C PRO A 167 18.93 -21.42 1.88
N PRO A 168 20.17 -20.92 2.10
CA PRO A 168 21.21 -21.00 1.09
C PRO A 168 21.49 -22.46 0.75
N VAL A 169 21.52 -22.77 -0.55
CA VAL A 169 21.94 -24.09 -1.04
C VAL A 169 23.43 -24.20 -0.76
N ILE A 170 23.81 -24.97 0.27
CA ILE A 170 25.21 -25.32 0.51
C ILE A 170 25.61 -26.27 -0.62
N PRO A 171 26.60 -25.93 -1.47
CA PRO A 171 27.13 -26.90 -2.42
C PRO A 171 27.66 -28.08 -1.61
N GLN A 172 27.07 -29.26 -1.78
CA GLN A 172 27.63 -30.47 -1.19
C GLN A 172 29.03 -30.63 -1.79
N LEU A 173 30.05 -30.37 -0.99
CA LEU A 173 31.43 -30.68 -1.35
C LEU A 173 31.46 -32.21 -1.55
N VAL A 174 31.49 -32.64 -2.81
CA VAL A 174 31.71 -34.05 -3.13
C VAL A 174 33.12 -34.38 -2.69
N LEU A 175 33.26 -34.89 -1.47
CA LEU A 175 34.44 -35.60 -1.00
C LEU A 175 34.51 -36.91 -1.77
N GLN A 176 34.92 -36.84 -3.04
CA GLN A 176 35.53 -37.99 -3.72
C GLN A 176 36.87 -38.23 -3.02
N ILE A 177 36.79 -38.92 -1.88
CA ILE A 177 37.93 -39.62 -1.31
C ILE A 177 38.31 -40.63 -2.39
N PHE A 178 39.43 -40.39 -3.07
CA PHE A 178 40.08 -41.42 -3.86
C PHE A 178 40.53 -42.50 -2.88
N SER A 179 39.63 -43.41 -2.56
CA SER A 179 39.92 -44.69 -1.91
C SER A 179 40.51 -45.64 -2.95
N LEU A 180 41.61 -45.26 -3.59
CA LEU A 180 42.34 -46.10 -4.52
C LEU A 180 43.82 -45.71 -4.53
N ILE A 181 44.52 -46.04 -3.45
CA ILE A 181 45.92 -46.49 -3.54
C ILE A 181 46.02 -47.73 -2.64
N PRO A 182 45.90 -48.95 -3.19
CA PRO A 182 46.40 -50.16 -2.52
C PRO A 182 47.93 -50.15 -2.40
#